data_AF-A0A923DJ80-F1
#
_entry.id   AF-A0A923DJ80-F1
#
_cell.length_a   1.000
_cell.length_b   1.000
_cell.length_c   1.000
_cell.angle_alpha   90.00
_cell.angle_beta   90.00
_cell.angle_gamma   90.00
#
_symmetry.space_group_name_H-M   'P 1'
#
loop_
_entity.id
_entity.type
_entity.pdbx_description
1 polymer ?
#
loop_
_entity_poly.entity_id
_entity_poly.type
_entity_poly.pdbx_seq_one_letter_code
_entity_poly.pdbx_strand_id
1 'polypeptide(L)'
;MKNRKQTSPDAVVDVMTVCRRRCCLCFGLRADTNEKKGQIAHLDRDPSNNEVDNLAFLCLDHHDQYDSRTSQSKGLTIDEVKRYRTELLAFVARTIPPSDADIVAALAASLDRPAFRTPFRGESSLPRFCDAITETIQTLNTGLTPQGIQLPSKFQVRDPVLRSDIDKVVEALVALRAKFDAFIRTGAIKHCGCGQDDCPVFMFSEEAAKEMDRRRRTLLGTAHKLSPAIPNDFYDLR
;
A
#
# COMPACT_ATOMS: atom_id res chain seq x y z
N MET A 1 -13.46 -32.54 2.16
CA MET A 1 -12.07 -32.07 1.97
C MET A 1 -12.13 -30.54 1.96
N LYS A 2 -11.60 -29.88 3.01
CA LYS A 2 -11.72 -28.43 3.18
C LYS A 2 -10.87 -27.72 2.12
N ASN A 3 -11.51 -26.87 1.32
CA ASN A 3 -10.85 -25.97 0.38
C ASN A 3 -9.77 -25.17 1.09
N ARG A 4 -8.51 -25.40 0.70
CA ARG A 4 -7.35 -24.62 1.13
C ARG A 4 -7.54 -23.22 0.53
N LYS A 5 -7.79 -22.21 1.35
CA LYS A 5 -7.72 -20.81 0.92
C LYS A 5 -6.25 -20.55 0.57
N GLN A 6 -5.97 -20.34 -0.71
CA GLN A 6 -4.63 -19.99 -1.19
C GLN A 6 -4.19 -18.71 -0.46
N THR A 7 -3.07 -18.80 0.25
CA THR A 7 -2.15 -17.66 0.48
C THR A 7 -2.05 -16.88 -0.82
N SER A 8 -2.23 -15.56 -0.84
CA SER A 8 -1.72 -14.81 -1.99
C SER A 8 -0.19 -15.03 -2.00
N PRO A 9 0.40 -15.54 -3.09
CA PRO A 9 1.85 -15.77 -3.19
C PRO A 9 2.68 -14.51 -2.84
N ASP A 10 2.06 -13.35 -2.96
CA ASP A 10 2.65 -12.02 -2.80
C ASP A 10 3.12 -11.76 -1.36
N ALA A 11 2.33 -12.08 -0.33
CA ALA A 11 2.68 -11.76 1.06
C ALA A 11 3.95 -12.50 1.55
N VAL A 12 4.15 -13.75 1.11
CA VAL A 12 5.36 -14.53 1.42
C VAL A 12 6.58 -13.94 0.71
N VAL A 13 6.43 -13.59 -0.56
CA VAL A 13 7.50 -12.97 -1.36
C VAL A 13 7.90 -11.62 -0.76
N ASP A 14 6.92 -10.82 -0.33
CA ASP A 14 7.15 -9.53 0.30
C ASP A 14 7.96 -9.66 1.58
N VAL A 15 7.55 -10.54 2.51
CA VAL A 15 8.29 -10.76 3.76
C VAL A 15 9.72 -11.21 3.49
N MET A 16 9.94 -12.15 2.56
CA MET A 16 11.27 -12.65 2.23
C MET A 16 12.17 -11.58 1.58
N THR A 17 11.58 -10.71 0.75
CA THR A 17 12.30 -9.67 0.02
C THR A 17 12.64 -8.50 0.93
N VAL A 18 11.69 -8.05 1.74
CA VAL A 18 11.86 -6.91 2.67
C VAL A 18 12.85 -7.25 3.78
N CYS A 19 12.85 -8.48 4.31
CA CYS A 19 13.88 -8.93 5.25
C CYS A 19 15.20 -9.33 4.57
N ARG A 20 15.22 -9.43 3.23
CA ARG A 20 16.36 -9.89 2.43
C ARG A 20 16.93 -11.22 2.94
N ARG A 21 16.04 -12.19 3.21
CA ARG A 21 16.35 -13.52 3.79
C ARG A 21 17.19 -13.50 5.07
N ARG A 22 17.06 -12.47 5.90
CA ARG A 22 17.68 -12.40 7.24
C ARG A 22 16.66 -12.79 8.30
N CYS A 23 17.08 -13.64 9.24
CA CYS A 23 16.25 -14.02 10.37
C CYS A 23 16.24 -12.91 11.41
N CYS A 24 15.05 -12.42 11.80
CA CYS A 24 14.91 -11.36 12.78
C CYS A 24 15.45 -11.76 14.17
N LEU A 25 15.36 -13.03 14.55
CA LEU A 25 15.89 -13.53 15.82
C LEU A 25 17.42 -13.61 15.83
N CYS A 26 18.05 -14.04 14.73
CA CYS A 26 19.51 -13.97 14.58
C CYS A 26 20.00 -12.52 14.75
N PHE A 27 19.29 -11.58 14.13
CA PHE A 27 19.60 -10.17 14.22
C PHE A 27 19.40 -9.63 15.65
N GLY A 28 18.21 -9.79 16.23
CA GLY A 28 17.89 -9.23 17.55
C GLY A 28 18.72 -9.81 18.70
N LEU A 29 19.07 -11.11 18.62
CA LEU A 29 19.81 -11.78 19.70
C LEU A 29 21.33 -11.68 19.55
N ARG A 30 21.85 -11.54 18.31
CA ARG A 30 23.29 -11.68 18.03
C ARG A 30 23.85 -10.63 17.05
N ALA A 31 23.05 -9.64 16.64
CA ALA A 31 23.38 -8.69 15.59
C ALA A 31 23.84 -9.36 14.27
N ASP A 32 23.37 -10.59 14.01
CA ASP A 32 23.77 -11.33 12.83
C ASP A 32 23.01 -10.85 11.60
N THR A 33 23.74 -10.19 10.69
CA THR A 33 23.21 -9.58 9.47
C THR A 33 23.36 -10.47 8.24
N ASN A 34 23.70 -11.75 8.41
CA ASN A 34 23.89 -12.67 7.30
C ASN A 34 22.57 -13.23 6.80
N GLU A 35 22.51 -13.53 5.49
CA GLU A 35 21.40 -14.30 4.92
C GLU A 35 21.35 -15.70 5.52
N LYS A 36 20.13 -16.24 5.66
CA LYS A 36 19.88 -17.54 6.29
C LYS A 36 19.10 -18.46 5.37
N LYS A 37 19.30 -19.76 5.55
CA LYS A 37 18.35 -20.78 5.11
C LYS A 37 17.22 -20.84 6.13
N GLY A 38 15.98 -20.74 5.67
CA GLY A 38 14.84 -20.53 6.55
C GLY A 38 13.50 -20.63 5.85
N GLN A 39 12.45 -20.43 6.63
CA GLN A 39 11.04 -20.55 6.21
C GLN A 39 10.22 -19.41 6.82
N ILE A 40 9.01 -19.20 6.28
CA ILE A 40 8.04 -18.29 6.88
C ILE A 40 7.33 -19.01 8.03
N ALA A 41 7.39 -18.39 9.20
CA ALA A 41 6.62 -18.76 10.38
C ALA A 41 5.36 -17.90 10.47
N HIS A 42 4.20 -18.55 10.66
CA HIS A 42 2.96 -17.94 11.10
C HIS A 42 3.02 -17.77 12.62
N LEU A 43 3.03 -16.52 13.10
CA LEU A 43 3.32 -16.22 14.51
C LEU A 43 2.24 -16.76 15.44
N ASP A 44 0.98 -16.73 15.03
CA ASP A 44 -0.16 -17.34 15.73
C ASP A 44 -0.26 -18.87 15.57
N ARG A 45 0.63 -19.48 14.78
CA ARG A 45 0.64 -20.91 14.41
C ARG A 45 -0.60 -21.35 13.63
N ASP A 46 -1.34 -20.43 13.04
CA ASP A 46 -2.42 -20.72 12.10
C ASP A 46 -1.91 -20.51 10.65
N PRO A 47 -1.64 -21.59 9.89
CA PRO A 47 -1.17 -21.48 8.51
C PRO A 47 -2.19 -20.86 7.55
N SER A 48 -3.43 -20.64 7.98
CA SER A 48 -4.46 -19.95 7.20
C SER A 48 -4.46 -18.43 7.39
N ASN A 49 -3.79 -17.91 8.42
CA ASN A 49 -3.70 -16.48 8.72
C ASN A 49 -2.50 -15.83 8.03
N ASN A 50 -2.72 -15.33 6.81
CA ASN A 50 -1.66 -14.80 5.96
C ASN A 50 -1.49 -13.28 6.05
N GLU A 51 -1.99 -12.66 7.12
CA GLU A 51 -1.75 -11.25 7.39
C GLU A 51 -0.24 -11.00 7.50
N VAL A 52 0.27 -9.98 6.80
CA VAL A 52 1.73 -9.69 6.74
C VAL A 52 2.31 -9.52 8.15
N ASP A 53 1.56 -8.89 9.06
CA ASP A 53 1.97 -8.72 10.45
C ASP A 53 2.07 -10.05 11.23
N ASN A 54 1.36 -11.09 10.81
CA ASN A 54 1.42 -12.44 11.36
C ASN A 54 2.55 -13.31 10.75
N LEU A 55 3.26 -12.83 9.73
CA LEU A 55 4.31 -13.60 9.05
C LEU A 55 5.71 -13.12 9.42
N ALA A 56 6.64 -14.04 9.65
CA ALA A 56 8.05 -13.71 9.83
C ALA A 56 8.97 -14.75 9.16
N PHE A 57 10.04 -14.29 8.50
CA PHE A 57 11.08 -15.19 8.03
C PHE A 57 12.03 -15.56 9.17
N LEU A 58 12.13 -16.84 9.48
CA LEU A 58 13.03 -17.38 10.49
C LEU A 58 14.01 -18.38 9.85
N CYS A 59 15.27 -18.40 10.32
CA CYS A 59 16.18 -19.48 9.95
C CYS A 59 15.68 -20.80 10.55
N LEU A 60 16.06 -21.94 9.97
CA LEU A 60 15.57 -23.25 10.40
C LEU A 60 15.74 -23.45 11.92
N ASP A 61 16.90 -23.13 12.49
CA ASP A 61 17.15 -23.26 13.93
C ASP A 61 16.16 -22.47 14.80
N HIS A 62 15.89 -21.22 14.44
CA HIS A 62 14.95 -20.38 15.19
C HIS A 62 13.49 -20.70 14.87
N HIS A 63 13.21 -21.23 13.68
CA HIS A 63 11.88 -21.72 13.31
C HIS A 63 11.51 -22.92 14.19
N ASP A 64 12.42 -23.90 14.30
CA ASP A 64 12.25 -25.07 15.16
C ASP A 64 12.11 -24.65 16.64
N GLN A 65 12.94 -23.71 17.09
CA GLN A 65 12.84 -23.16 18.44
C GLN A 65 11.48 -22.49 18.69
N TYR A 66 10.97 -21.71 17.73
CA TYR A 66 9.70 -21.00 17.83
C TYR A 66 8.50 -21.95 17.87
N ASP A 67 8.53 -23.01 17.07
CA ASP A 67 7.45 -24.01 17.03
C ASP A 67 7.49 -24.96 18.24
N SER A 68 8.65 -25.15 18.85
CA SER A 68 8.80 -26.00 20.03
C SER A 68 8.04 -25.46 21.25
N ARG A 69 7.48 -26.37 22.06
CA ARG A 69 6.96 -26.08 23.40
C ARG A 69 7.89 -26.74 24.41
N THR A 70 8.80 -25.98 25.00
CA THR A 70 9.69 -26.50 26.06
C THR A 70 9.03 -26.32 27.44
N SER A 71 9.16 -27.31 28.31
CA SER A 71 8.67 -27.23 29.70
C SER A 71 9.66 -26.57 30.67
N GLN A 72 10.91 -26.37 30.26
CA GLN A 72 11.99 -25.90 31.13
C GLN A 72 12.40 -24.45 30.88
N SER A 73 12.30 -23.95 29.65
CA SER A 73 12.68 -22.58 29.30
C SER A 73 11.48 -21.79 28.76
N LYS A 74 11.49 -20.47 28.95
CA LYS A 74 10.51 -19.62 28.26
C LYS A 74 10.85 -19.64 26.77
N GLY A 75 9.91 -20.12 25.97
CA GLY A 75 10.00 -20.07 24.51
C GLY A 75 9.92 -18.63 24.00
N LEU A 76 10.27 -18.45 22.73
CA LEU A 76 10.15 -17.18 22.03
C LEU A 76 8.68 -16.77 21.91
N THR A 77 8.39 -15.50 22.20
CA THR A 77 7.03 -14.95 22.12
C THR A 77 6.78 -14.24 20.79
N ILE A 78 5.49 -14.12 20.40
CA ILE A 78 5.07 -13.34 19.23
C ILE A 78 5.62 -11.91 19.30
N ASP A 79 5.53 -11.27 20.48
CA ASP A 79 5.95 -9.88 20.67
C ASP A 79 7.47 -9.71 20.51
N GLU A 80 8.28 -10.66 20.98
CA GLU A 80 9.73 -10.66 20.74
C GLU A 80 10.04 -10.77 19.25
N VAL A 81 9.39 -11.70 18.55
CA VAL A 81 9.60 -11.86 17.10
C VAL A 81 9.20 -10.60 16.34
N LYS A 82 8.05 -9.97 16.68
CA LYS A 82 7.61 -8.72 16.07
C LYS A 82 8.56 -7.55 16.36
N ARG A 83 9.06 -7.44 17.59
CA ARG A 83 10.04 -6.40 17.98
C ARG A 83 11.32 -6.54 17.16
N TYR A 84 11.95 -7.71 17.18
CA TYR A 84 13.19 -7.92 16.43
C TYR A 84 12.99 -7.85 14.92
N ARG A 85 11.82 -8.23 14.41
CA ARG A 85 11.47 -8.04 12.99
C ARG A 85 11.48 -6.55 12.65
N THR A 86 10.83 -5.72 13.46
CA THR A 86 10.81 -4.26 13.26
C THR A 86 12.22 -3.68 13.25
N GLU A 87 13.07 -4.09 14.18
CA GLU A 87 14.47 -3.65 14.27
C GLU A 87 15.29 -4.07 13.04
N LEU A 88 15.15 -5.33 12.60
CA LEU A 88 15.81 -5.85 11.40
C LEU A 88 15.37 -5.06 10.15
N LEU A 89 14.08 -4.82 9.98
CA LEU A 89 13.57 -4.09 8.81
C LEU A 89 14.10 -2.66 8.77
N ALA A 90 14.17 -1.99 9.92
CA ALA A 90 14.79 -0.67 10.03
C ALA A 90 16.29 -0.71 9.68
N PHE A 91 17.01 -1.76 10.08
CA PHE A 91 18.41 -1.97 9.70
C PHE A 91 18.59 -2.18 8.20
N VAL A 92 17.78 -3.07 7.59
CA VAL A 92 17.84 -3.35 6.15
C VAL A 92 17.55 -2.09 5.36
N ALA A 93 16.51 -1.33 5.72
CA ALA A 93 16.16 -0.08 5.05
C ALA A 93 17.29 0.97 5.08
N ARG A 94 18.10 1.01 6.15
CA ARG A 94 19.26 1.92 6.26
C ARG A 94 20.48 1.44 5.49
N THR A 95 20.74 0.14 5.46
CA THR A 95 21.98 -0.44 4.90
C THR A 95 21.87 -0.80 3.43
N ILE A 96 20.67 -1.19 2.99
CA ILE A 96 20.34 -1.51 1.61
C ILE A 96 19.04 -0.74 1.30
N PRO A 97 19.11 0.59 1.14
CA PRO A 97 17.93 1.36 0.81
C PRO A 97 17.37 0.88 -0.54
N PRO A 98 16.04 0.85 -0.69
CA PRO A 98 15.43 0.50 -1.97
C PRO A 98 15.96 1.42 -3.08
N SER A 99 16.02 0.91 -4.31
CA SER A 99 16.35 1.77 -5.44
C SER A 99 15.21 2.77 -5.67
N ASP A 100 15.49 3.88 -6.34
CA ASP A 100 14.45 4.86 -6.64
C ASP A 100 13.37 4.25 -7.55
N ALA A 101 13.76 3.29 -8.40
CA ALA A 101 12.82 2.51 -9.21
C ALA A 101 11.88 1.65 -8.34
N ASP A 102 12.40 1.00 -7.30
CA ASP A 102 11.58 0.19 -6.37
C ASP A 102 10.61 1.09 -5.58
N ILE A 103 11.09 2.26 -5.12
CA ILE A 103 10.27 3.25 -4.43
C ILE A 103 9.15 3.73 -5.35
N VAL A 104 9.48 4.12 -6.58
CA VAL A 104 8.50 4.56 -7.57
C VAL A 104 7.49 3.46 -7.87
N ALA A 105 7.90 2.21 -8.03
CA ALA A 105 7.01 1.09 -8.27
C ALA A 105 6.03 0.87 -7.10
N ALA A 106 6.51 0.91 -5.86
CA ALA A 106 5.67 0.80 -4.67
C ALA A 106 4.66 1.96 -4.55
N LEU A 107 5.10 3.19 -4.81
CA LEU A 107 4.24 4.37 -4.81
C LEU A 107 3.21 4.33 -5.95
N ALA A 108 3.63 3.91 -7.15
CA ALA A 108 2.81 3.77 -8.34
C ALA A 108 1.66 2.77 -8.14
N ALA A 109 1.88 1.68 -7.40
CA ALA A 109 0.84 0.71 -7.08
C ALA A 109 -0.36 1.33 -6.34
N SER A 110 -0.15 2.39 -5.54
CA SER A 110 -1.24 3.11 -4.86
C SER A 110 -2.17 3.92 -5.80
N LEU A 111 -1.74 4.11 -7.06
CA LEU A 111 -2.48 4.78 -8.12
C LEU A 111 -3.26 3.81 -9.01
N ASP A 112 -2.96 2.50 -8.95
CA ASP A 112 -3.74 1.49 -9.66
C ASP A 112 -5.00 1.12 -8.87
N ARG A 113 -5.97 2.03 -8.88
CA ARG A 113 -7.26 1.83 -8.20
C ARG A 113 -8.44 2.22 -9.09
N PRO A 114 -9.58 1.50 -9.00
CA PRO A 114 -10.74 1.76 -9.85
C PRO A 114 -11.24 3.21 -9.81
N ALA A 115 -11.14 3.87 -8.66
CA ALA A 115 -11.57 5.25 -8.44
C ALA A 115 -10.93 6.28 -9.42
N PHE A 116 -9.77 5.97 -10.00
CA PHE A 116 -9.10 6.85 -10.98
C PHE A 116 -9.36 6.45 -12.44
N ARG A 117 -9.81 5.21 -12.68
CA ARG A 117 -10.01 4.63 -14.02
C ARG A 117 -11.48 4.47 -14.40
N THR A 118 -12.40 4.55 -13.45
CA THR A 118 -13.83 4.60 -13.73
C THR A 118 -14.17 6.01 -14.26
N PRO A 119 -14.89 6.17 -15.38
CA PRO A 119 -15.43 7.47 -15.78
C PRO A 119 -16.32 8.06 -14.68
N PHE A 120 -16.36 9.37 -14.51
CA PHE A 120 -17.06 10.01 -13.39
C PHE A 120 -18.55 9.66 -13.34
N ARG A 121 -19.19 9.45 -14.50
CA ARG A 121 -20.60 8.99 -14.58
C ARG A 121 -20.82 7.54 -14.15
N GLY A 122 -19.80 6.69 -14.29
CA GLY A 122 -19.81 5.30 -13.85
C GLY A 122 -19.38 5.13 -12.40
N GLU A 123 -19.04 6.22 -11.70
CA GLU A 123 -18.62 6.16 -10.30
C GLU A 123 -19.78 5.74 -9.41
N SER A 124 -19.60 4.61 -8.72
CA SER A 124 -20.66 4.03 -7.88
C SER A 124 -20.79 4.73 -6.53
N SER A 125 -19.77 5.47 -6.09
CA SER A 125 -19.77 6.20 -4.83
C SER A 125 -18.79 7.38 -4.87
N LEU A 126 -19.31 8.61 -4.94
CA LEU A 126 -18.49 9.82 -4.87
C LEU A 126 -17.75 10.00 -3.52
N PRO A 127 -18.32 9.62 -2.36
CA PRO A 127 -17.60 9.65 -1.09
C PRO A 127 -16.35 8.77 -1.13
N ARG A 128 -16.50 7.50 -1.57
CA ARG A 128 -15.36 6.58 -1.72
C ARG A 128 -14.32 7.07 -2.72
N PHE A 129 -14.74 7.75 -3.77
CA PHE A 129 -13.81 8.40 -4.69
C PHE A 129 -12.99 9.50 -3.98
N CYS A 130 -13.60 10.29 -3.10
CA CYS A 130 -12.88 11.34 -2.35
C CYS A 130 -11.92 10.77 -1.31
N ASP A 131 -12.36 9.73 -0.60
CA ASP A 131 -11.51 8.97 0.32
C ASP A 131 -10.30 8.41 -0.42
N ALA A 132 -10.54 7.81 -1.59
CA ALA A 132 -9.48 7.27 -2.42
C ALA A 132 -8.43 8.33 -2.79
N ILE A 133 -8.82 9.55 -3.13
CA ILE A 133 -7.86 10.63 -3.42
C ILE A 133 -7.05 10.97 -2.16
N THR A 134 -7.71 11.13 -1.01
CA THR A 134 -7.07 11.54 0.24
C THR A 134 -6.09 10.48 0.75
N GLU A 135 -6.51 9.21 0.74
CA GLU A 135 -5.67 8.07 1.11
C GLU A 135 -4.42 7.96 0.22
N THR A 136 -4.58 8.14 -1.10
CA THR A 136 -3.45 8.07 -2.02
C THR A 136 -2.48 9.23 -1.79
N ILE A 137 -2.97 10.46 -1.57
CA ILE A 137 -2.10 11.61 -1.21
C ILE A 137 -1.32 11.33 0.08
N GLN A 138 -1.99 10.80 1.10
CA GLN A 138 -1.35 10.45 2.37
C GLN A 138 -0.28 9.39 2.14
N THR A 139 -0.61 8.29 1.43
CA THR A 139 0.30 7.19 1.12
C THR A 139 1.55 7.70 0.39
N LEU A 140 1.40 8.55 -0.64
CA LEU A 140 2.54 9.09 -1.38
C LEU A 140 3.47 9.95 -0.52
N ASN A 141 2.90 10.74 0.40
CA ASN A 141 3.67 11.66 1.23
C ASN A 141 4.29 10.98 2.45
N THR A 142 3.60 10.05 3.11
CA THR A 142 4.03 9.46 4.39
C THR A 142 4.46 8.01 4.27
N GLY A 143 4.09 7.32 3.19
CA GLY A 143 4.24 5.89 3.04
C GLY A 143 3.20 5.06 3.79
N LEU A 144 2.32 5.66 4.59
CA LEU A 144 1.33 4.91 5.37
C LEU A 144 0.08 4.64 4.52
N THR A 145 -0.24 3.37 4.31
CA THR A 145 -1.49 2.96 3.63
C THR A 145 -2.68 2.92 4.59
N PRO A 146 -3.94 2.94 4.08
CA PRO A 146 -5.13 2.76 4.92
C PRO A 146 -5.16 1.44 5.70
N GLN A 147 -4.46 0.41 5.19
CA GLN A 147 -4.34 -0.90 5.82
C GLN A 147 -3.23 -0.94 6.89
N GLY A 148 -2.56 0.19 7.17
CA GLY A 148 -1.47 0.27 8.15
C GLY A 148 -0.13 -0.27 7.65
N ILE A 149 0.01 -0.51 6.33
CA ILE A 149 1.28 -0.96 5.74
C ILE A 149 2.19 0.25 5.58
N GLN A 150 3.46 0.10 5.97
CA GLN A 150 4.48 1.12 5.76
C GLN A 150 5.20 0.86 4.43
N LEU A 151 4.92 1.70 3.45
CA LEU A 151 5.64 1.81 2.19
C LEU A 151 6.74 2.87 2.27
N PRO A 152 7.68 2.89 1.30
CA PRO A 152 8.52 4.04 1.08
C PRO A 152 7.69 5.30 0.81
N SER A 153 8.20 6.47 1.18
CA SER A 153 7.56 7.76 0.88
C SER A 153 8.31 8.50 -0.22
N LYS A 154 7.65 9.48 -0.86
CA LYS A 154 8.31 10.31 -1.90
C LYS A 154 9.59 11.01 -1.41
N PHE A 155 9.73 11.24 -0.10
CA PHE A 155 10.91 11.88 0.48
C PHE A 155 12.16 10.99 0.46
N GLN A 156 11.98 9.67 0.26
CA GLN A 156 13.08 8.71 0.17
C GLN A 156 13.64 8.58 -1.25
N VAL A 157 12.99 9.17 -2.26
CA VAL A 157 13.49 9.23 -3.64
C VAL A 157 14.65 10.23 -3.71
N ARG A 158 15.77 9.78 -4.24
CA ARG A 158 17.04 10.56 -4.30
C ARG A 158 17.16 11.32 -5.61
N ASP A 159 16.70 10.75 -6.71
CA ASP A 159 16.68 11.37 -8.02
C ASP A 159 15.69 12.56 -8.02
N PRO A 160 16.19 13.79 -8.22
CA PRO A 160 15.35 14.98 -8.17
C PRO A 160 14.33 15.04 -9.31
N VAL A 161 14.61 14.41 -10.46
CA VAL A 161 13.69 14.36 -11.60
C VAL A 161 12.52 13.43 -11.27
N LEU A 162 12.81 12.21 -10.81
CA LEU A 162 11.76 11.27 -10.37
C LEU A 162 10.93 11.85 -9.22
N ARG A 163 11.57 12.51 -8.26
CA ARG A 163 10.88 13.17 -7.16
C ARG A 163 9.94 14.28 -7.65
N SER A 164 10.40 15.11 -8.59
CA SER A 164 9.57 16.14 -9.22
C SER A 164 8.38 15.54 -9.98
N ASP A 165 8.56 14.40 -10.63
CA ASP A 165 7.46 13.72 -11.33
C ASP A 165 6.43 13.12 -10.35
N ILE A 166 6.87 12.58 -9.20
CA ILE A 166 5.95 12.20 -8.11
C ILE A 166 5.20 13.42 -7.56
N ASP A 167 5.88 14.55 -7.37
CA ASP A 167 5.25 15.78 -6.88
C ASP A 167 4.14 16.26 -7.85
N LYS A 168 4.36 16.18 -9.17
CA LYS A 168 3.32 16.48 -10.18
C LYS A 168 2.10 15.56 -10.06
N VAL A 169 2.30 14.28 -9.74
CA VAL A 169 1.19 13.35 -9.47
C VAL A 169 0.41 13.77 -8.23
N VAL A 170 1.11 14.13 -7.14
CA VAL A 170 0.48 14.63 -5.91
C VAL A 170 -0.30 15.92 -6.18
N GLU A 171 0.26 16.85 -6.96
CA GLU A 171 -0.42 18.08 -7.37
C GLU A 171 -1.68 17.79 -8.19
N ALA A 172 -1.62 16.83 -9.13
CA ALA A 172 -2.78 16.42 -9.91
C ALA A 172 -3.90 15.83 -9.03
N LEU A 173 -3.56 15.02 -8.01
CA LEU A 173 -4.52 14.50 -7.02
C LEU A 173 -5.14 15.62 -6.18
N VAL A 174 -4.32 16.55 -5.67
CA VAL A 174 -4.80 17.71 -4.90
C VAL A 174 -5.72 18.58 -5.75
N ALA A 175 -5.35 18.83 -7.01
CA ALA A 175 -6.15 19.62 -7.95
C ALA A 175 -7.46 18.93 -8.34
N LEU A 176 -7.50 17.59 -8.36
CA LEU A 176 -8.70 16.80 -8.58
C LEU A 176 -9.65 16.93 -7.38
N ARG A 177 -9.14 16.72 -6.15
CA ARG A 177 -9.93 16.87 -4.90
C ARG A 177 -10.48 18.29 -4.76
N ALA A 178 -9.61 19.30 -4.90
CA ALA A 178 -10.01 20.70 -4.77
C ALA A 178 -11.11 21.10 -5.78
N LYS A 179 -11.09 20.51 -6.98
CA LYS A 179 -12.14 20.75 -7.98
C LYS A 179 -13.46 20.08 -7.62
N PHE A 180 -13.42 18.85 -7.10
CA PHE A 180 -14.60 18.18 -6.55
C PHE A 180 -15.23 19.02 -5.44
N ASP A 181 -14.43 19.45 -4.45
CA ASP A 181 -14.91 20.26 -3.32
C ASP A 181 -15.51 21.59 -3.81
N ALA A 182 -14.90 22.20 -4.83
CA ALA A 182 -15.45 23.41 -5.45
C ALA A 182 -16.82 23.16 -6.08
N PHE A 183 -17.00 22.04 -6.78
CA PHE A 183 -18.29 21.68 -7.37
C PHE A 183 -19.36 21.35 -6.34
N ILE A 184 -19.00 20.78 -5.20
CA ILE A 184 -19.91 20.63 -4.06
C ILE A 184 -20.34 22.01 -3.55
N ARG A 185 -19.38 22.91 -3.30
CA ARG A 185 -19.66 24.28 -2.81
C ARG A 185 -20.54 25.10 -3.77
N THR A 186 -20.31 24.98 -5.08
CA THR A 186 -21.11 25.70 -6.10
C THR A 186 -22.42 24.98 -6.42
N GLY A 187 -22.67 23.78 -5.88
CA GLY A 187 -23.83 22.95 -6.20
C GLY A 187 -23.82 22.37 -7.61
N ALA A 188 -22.68 22.34 -8.29
CA ALA A 188 -22.53 21.63 -9.57
C ALA A 188 -22.50 20.10 -9.37
N ILE A 189 -22.12 19.66 -8.17
CA ILE A 189 -22.34 18.32 -7.62
C ILE A 189 -23.16 18.50 -6.34
N LYS A 190 -24.23 17.74 -6.17
CA LYS A 190 -25.15 17.82 -5.03
C LYS A 190 -25.41 16.44 -4.46
N HIS A 191 -25.52 16.35 -3.14
CA HIS A 191 -26.02 15.15 -2.49
C HIS A 191 -27.49 14.88 -2.86
N CYS A 192 -27.88 13.62 -2.70
CA CYS A 192 -29.24 13.09 -2.85
C CYS A 192 -30.33 13.86 -2.06
N GLY A 193 -29.98 14.56 -0.98
CA GLY A 193 -30.92 15.28 -0.13
C GLY A 193 -31.59 14.42 0.95
N CYS A 194 -31.23 13.14 1.04
CA CYS A 194 -31.73 12.16 2.00
C CYS A 194 -31.22 12.33 3.44
N GLY A 195 -30.27 13.24 3.69
CA GLY A 195 -29.71 13.48 5.03
C GLY A 195 -28.82 12.36 5.58
N GLN A 196 -28.41 11.40 4.74
CA GLN A 196 -27.42 10.38 5.10
C GLN A 196 -26.03 10.81 4.63
N ASP A 197 -25.08 10.81 5.56
CA ASP A 197 -23.70 11.29 5.32
C ASP A 197 -22.97 10.45 4.25
N ASP A 198 -23.20 9.13 4.24
CA ASP A 198 -22.55 8.18 3.32
C ASP A 198 -23.40 7.81 2.10
N CYS A 199 -24.43 8.60 1.77
CA CYS A 199 -25.26 8.29 0.61
C CYS A 199 -24.43 8.30 -0.69
N PRO A 200 -24.39 7.19 -1.46
CA PRO A 200 -23.61 7.14 -2.70
C PRO A 200 -24.25 7.93 -3.85
N VAL A 201 -25.50 8.35 -3.68
CA VAL A 201 -26.29 9.00 -4.74
C VAL A 201 -26.02 10.50 -4.76
N PHE A 202 -25.46 10.95 -5.89
CA PHE A 202 -25.21 12.36 -6.16
C PHE A 202 -25.84 12.77 -7.49
N MET A 203 -26.24 14.03 -7.57
CA MET A 203 -26.67 14.69 -8.80
C MET A 203 -25.58 15.64 -9.26
N PHE A 204 -25.27 15.66 -10.55
CA PHE A 204 -24.23 16.53 -11.09
C PHE A 204 -24.49 16.91 -12.54
N SER A 205 -23.92 18.03 -12.97
CA SER A 205 -24.05 18.50 -14.35
C SER A 205 -23.11 17.74 -15.30
N GLU A 206 -23.41 17.81 -16.60
CA GLU A 206 -22.54 17.21 -17.63
C GLU A 206 -21.16 17.87 -17.68
N GLU A 207 -21.11 19.18 -17.48
CA GLU A 207 -19.88 19.96 -17.43
C GLU A 207 -19.02 19.55 -16.23
N ALA A 208 -19.65 19.31 -15.07
CA ALA A 208 -18.96 18.83 -13.88
C ALA A 208 -18.33 17.45 -14.14
N ALA A 209 -19.08 16.51 -14.72
CA ALA A 209 -18.56 15.19 -15.07
C ALA A 209 -17.39 15.27 -16.06
N LYS A 210 -17.52 16.05 -17.15
CA LYS A 210 -16.47 16.22 -18.15
C LYS A 210 -15.18 16.81 -17.55
N GLU A 211 -15.31 17.80 -16.66
CA GLU A 211 -14.15 18.44 -16.02
C GLU A 211 -13.46 17.49 -15.02
N MET A 212 -14.21 16.70 -14.26
CA MET A 212 -13.65 15.69 -13.37
C MET A 212 -12.89 14.62 -14.17
N ASP A 213 -13.46 14.15 -15.28
CA ASP A 213 -12.81 13.18 -16.17
C ASP A 213 -11.56 13.75 -16.87
N ARG A 214 -11.57 15.04 -17.24
CA ARG A 214 -10.39 15.72 -17.80
C ARG A 214 -9.23 15.72 -16.80
N ARG A 215 -9.52 15.97 -15.52
CA ARG A 215 -8.52 15.97 -14.44
C ARG A 215 -8.03 14.57 -14.12
N ARG A 216 -8.92 13.57 -14.06
CA ARG A 216 -8.55 12.15 -13.91
C ARG A 216 -7.63 11.69 -15.05
N ARG A 217 -7.92 12.05 -16.32
CA ARG A 217 -7.02 11.77 -17.45
C ARG A 217 -5.65 12.45 -17.33
N THR A 218 -5.61 13.68 -16.80
CA THR A 218 -4.35 14.39 -16.54
C THR A 218 -3.52 13.67 -15.47
N LEU A 219 -4.18 13.20 -14.40
CA LEU A 219 -3.58 12.38 -13.36
C LEU A 219 -3.01 11.07 -13.94
N LEU A 220 -3.83 10.30 -14.66
CA LEU A 220 -3.41 9.02 -15.27
C LEU A 220 -2.25 9.21 -16.25
N GLY A 221 -2.29 10.25 -17.09
CA GLY A 221 -1.20 10.56 -18.01
C GLY A 221 0.10 10.95 -17.31
N THR A 222 0.02 11.63 -16.17
CA THR A 222 1.20 11.97 -15.35
C THR A 222 1.73 10.72 -14.65
N ALA A 223 0.84 9.91 -14.08
CA ALA A 223 1.17 8.66 -13.41
C ALA A 223 1.79 7.63 -14.37
N HIS A 224 1.27 7.51 -15.59
CA HIS A 224 1.80 6.61 -16.62
C HIS A 224 3.22 6.99 -17.07
N LYS A 225 3.55 8.30 -17.10
CA LYS A 225 4.92 8.76 -17.37
C LYS A 225 5.89 8.37 -16.26
N LEU A 226 5.42 8.42 -15.01
CA LEU A 226 6.19 8.00 -13.84
C LEU A 226 6.41 6.48 -13.83
N SER A 227 5.37 5.72 -14.14
CA SER A 227 5.44 4.26 -14.25
C SER A 227 4.53 3.78 -15.38
N PRO A 228 5.08 3.24 -16.48
CA PRO A 228 4.30 2.72 -17.61
C PRO A 228 3.37 1.56 -17.25
N ALA A 229 3.57 0.92 -16.08
CA ALA A 229 2.68 -0.11 -15.56
C ALA A 229 1.29 0.44 -15.17
N ILE A 230 1.19 1.73 -14.86
CA ILE A 230 -0.09 2.38 -14.57
C ILE A 230 -0.82 2.63 -15.89
N PRO A 231 -2.06 2.16 -16.06
CA PRO A 231 -2.81 2.42 -17.29
C PRO A 231 -3.12 3.91 -17.48
N ASN A 232 -3.07 4.39 -18.72
CA ASN A 232 -3.29 5.80 -19.06
C ASN A 232 -4.75 6.12 -19.46
N ASP A 233 -5.63 5.14 -19.35
CA ASP A 233 -7.00 5.15 -19.84
C ASP A 233 -8.02 4.76 -18.77
N PHE A 234 -9.28 5.10 -19.06
CA PHE A 234 -10.42 4.64 -18.28
C PHE A 234 -10.80 3.22 -18.67
N TYR A 235 -11.53 2.53 -17.81
CA TYR A 235 -12.16 1.26 -18.16
C TYR A 235 -13.14 1.44 -19.33
N ASP A 236 -13.10 0.52 -20.30
CA ASP A 236 -14.11 0.38 -21.34
C ASP A 236 -15.37 -0.26 -20.73
N LEU A 237 -16.17 0.58 -20.07
CA LEU A 237 -17.47 0.19 -19.51
C LEU A 237 -18.52 0.28 -20.62
N ARG A 238 -18.66 -0.80 -21.42
CA ARG A 238 -19.74 -0.95 -22.39
C ARG A 238 -21.02 -1.45 -21.74
#